data_AF-A0A7W7NY83-F1
#
_entry.id   AF-A0A7W7NY83-F1
#
_cell.length_a   1.000
_cell.length_b   1.000
_cell.length_c   1.000
_cell.angle_alpha   90.00
_cell.angle_beta   90.00
_cell.angle_gamma   90.00
#
_symmetry.space_group_name_H-M   'P 1'
#
loop_
_entity.id
_entity.type
_entity.pdbx_description
1 polymer ?
#
loop_
_entity_poly.entity_id
_entity_poly.type
_entity_poly.pdbx_seq_one_letter_code
_entity_poly.pdbx_strand_id
1 'polypeptide(L)' 'MSSTTSKVSIPEQDGVNEEYQAEFTASGMLLIAHTPIGVELPQQFKIAAEGHHFHVTQEGDQFFVDQDDRDAFTAMVFG' A
#
# COMPACT_ATOMS: atom_id res chain seq x y z
N MET A 1 18.88 0.89 12.68
CA MET A 1 18.67 0.07 11.47
C MET A 1 17.39 0.58 10.86
N SER A 2 17.44 1.26 9.71
CA SER A 2 16.22 1.73 9.05
C SER A 2 15.46 0.51 8.53
N SER A 3 14.21 0.32 8.96
CA SER A 3 13.37 -0.73 8.42
C SER A 3 13.20 -0.49 6.92
N THR A 4 13.55 -1.48 6.11
CA THR A 4 13.38 -1.42 4.64
C THR A 4 11.93 -1.61 4.22
N THR A 5 11.06 -1.94 5.19
CA THR A 5 9.64 -2.15 5.02
C THR A 5 8.85 -1.44 6.11
N SER A 6 7.62 -1.02 5.79
CA SER A 6 6.72 -0.38 6.76
C SER A 6 5.29 -0.86 6.55
N LYS A 7 4.52 -0.87 7.64
CA LYS A 7 3.12 -1.29 7.67
C LYS A 7 2.22 -0.09 7.48
N VAL A 8 1.25 -0.22 6.59
CA VAL A 8 0.23 0.78 6.26
C VAL A 8 -1.14 0.10 6.21
N SER A 9 -2.20 0.87 6.43
CA SER A 9 -3.55 0.34 6.32
C SER A 9 -4.09 0.47 4.90
N ILE A 10 -4.88 -0.50 4.47
CA ILE A 10 -5.73 -0.43 3.30
C ILE A 10 -7.14 -0.17 3.85
N PRO A 11 -7.66 1.07 3.81
CA PRO A 11 -9.01 1.35 4.31
C PRO A 11 -10.09 0.64 3.48
N GLU A 12 -11.27 0.47 4.09
CA GLU A 12 -12.49 0.04 3.42
C GLU A 12 -12.82 0.99 2.26
N GLN A 13 -13.03 0.43 1.07
CA GLN A 13 -13.27 1.16 -0.18
C GLN A 13 -13.82 0.21 -1.25
N ASP A 14 -14.11 0.72 -2.44
CA ASP A 14 -14.59 -0.10 -3.55
C ASP A 14 -13.60 -1.24 -3.86
N GLY A 15 -14.05 -2.48 -3.73
CA GLY A 15 -13.23 -3.69 -3.91
C GLY A 15 -12.49 -4.18 -2.66
N VAL A 16 -12.60 -3.48 -1.53
CA VAL A 16 -12.00 -3.84 -0.24
C VAL A 16 -13.07 -3.73 0.86
N ASN A 17 -13.55 -4.88 1.35
CA ASN A 17 -14.76 -4.97 2.19
C ASN A 17 -14.53 -4.60 3.66
N GLU A 18 -13.29 -4.47 4.11
CA GLU A 18 -12.91 -4.10 5.48
C GLU A 18 -11.47 -3.56 5.47
N GLU A 19 -11.01 -2.99 6.59
CA GLU A 19 -9.62 -2.53 6.69
C GLU A 19 -8.62 -3.69 6.70
N TYR A 20 -7.66 -3.66 5.78
CA TYR A 20 -6.53 -4.60 5.75
C TYR A 20 -5.22 -3.91 6.13
N GLN A 21 -4.20 -4.71 6.40
CA GLN A 21 -2.84 -4.22 6.63
C GLN A 21 -1.94 -4.65 5.47
N ALA A 22 -0.99 -3.80 5.11
CA ALA A 22 -0.07 -4.07 4.02
C ALA A 22 1.34 -3.61 4.37
N GLU A 23 2.33 -4.31 3.84
CA GLU A 23 3.75 -4.00 4.00
C GLU A 23 4.32 -3.50 2.69
N PHE A 24 4.84 -2.28 2.70
CA PHE A 24 5.47 -1.66 1.54
C PHE A 24 6.97 -1.51 1.76
N THR A 25 7.71 -1.46 0.66
CA THR A 25 9.13 -1.09 0.62
C THR A 25 9.30 0.42 0.51
N ALA A 26 10.51 0.90 0.78
CA ALA A 26 10.89 2.30 0.53
C ALA A 26 10.81 2.73 -0.95
N SER A 27 10.66 1.80 -1.90
CA SER A 27 10.39 2.12 -3.31
C SER A 27 8.90 2.19 -3.64
N GLY A 28 8.01 2.09 -2.64
CA GLY A 28 6.56 2.08 -2.84
C GLY A 28 6.01 0.76 -3.39
N MET A 29 6.79 -0.32 -3.41
CA MET A 29 6.31 -1.64 -3.83
C MET A 29 5.67 -2.38 -2.65
N LEU A 30 4.47 -2.93 -2.86
CA LEU A 30 3.81 -3.84 -1.93
C LEU A 30 4.56 -5.17 -1.86
N LEU A 31 4.91 -5.61 -0.65
CA LEU A 31 5.49 -6.93 -0.40
C LEU A 31 4.44 -7.94 0.00
N ILE A 32 3.59 -7.57 0.95
CA ILE A 32 2.61 -8.46 1.57
C ILE A 32 1.36 -7.66 1.88
N ALA A 33 0.19 -8.17 1.50
CA ALA A 33 -1.09 -7.72 2.02
C ALA A 33 -1.66 -8.80 2.94
N HIS A 34 -2.07 -8.40 4.14
CA HIS A 34 -2.67 -9.25 5.15
C HIS A 34 -4.19 -9.30 4.92
N THR A 35 -4.61 -9.93 3.82
CA THR A 35 -6.02 -10.14 3.48
C THR A 35 -6.53 -11.52 3.94
N PRO A 36 -7.84 -11.69 4.16
CA PRO A 36 -8.44 -13.01 4.38
C PRO A 36 -8.17 -13.95 3.19
N ILE A 37 -8.12 -15.26 3.47
CA ILE A 37 -7.87 -16.27 2.45
C ILE A 37 -8.95 -16.19 1.36
N GLY A 38 -8.51 -16.08 0.10
CA GLY A 38 -9.40 -15.98 -1.07
C GLY A 38 -9.88 -14.56 -1.39
N VAL A 39 -9.43 -13.55 -0.64
CA VAL A 39 -9.67 -12.14 -0.96
C VAL A 39 -8.49 -11.60 -1.77
N GLU A 40 -8.78 -11.23 -3.01
CA GLU A 40 -7.84 -10.52 -3.89
C GLU A 40 -8.02 -9.01 -3.73
N LEU A 41 -6.90 -8.28 -3.77
CA LEU A 41 -6.95 -6.83 -3.85
C LEU A 41 -7.38 -6.39 -5.25
N PRO A 42 -8.17 -5.31 -5.38
CA PRO A 42 -8.50 -4.76 -6.68
C PRO A 42 -7.24 -4.22 -7.38
N GLN A 43 -7.27 -4.12 -8.70
CA GLN A 43 -6.13 -3.63 -9.50
C GLN A 43 -5.69 -2.20 -9.10
N GLN A 44 -6.60 -1.43 -8.53
CA GLN A 44 -6.35 -0.09 -8.01
C GLN A 44 -7.03 0.07 -6.66
N PHE A 45 -6.30 0.54 -5.66
CA PHE A 45 -6.82 0.85 -4.32
C PHE A 45 -6.02 1.97 -3.66
N LYS A 46 -6.53 2.46 -2.54
CA LYS A 46 -5.85 3.44 -1.70
C LYS A 46 -5.26 2.78 -0.47
N ILE A 47 -4.14 3.30 -0.02
CA ILE A 47 -3.55 3.00 1.29
C ILE A 47 -3.55 4.26 2.14
N ALA A 48 -3.62 4.10 3.46
CA ALA A 48 -3.48 5.19 4.41
C ALA A 48 -2.18 5.03 5.21
N ALA A 49 -1.37 6.09 5.22
CA ALA A 49 -0.16 6.17 6.05
C ALA A 49 -0.08 7.57 6.67
N GLU A 50 0.15 7.64 7.99
CA GLU A 50 0.27 8.91 8.73
C GLU A 50 -0.87 9.91 8.45
N GLY A 51 -2.10 9.40 8.30
CA GLY A 51 -3.30 10.21 8.01
C GLY A 51 -3.45 10.68 6.56
N HIS A 52 -2.54 10.29 5.65
CA HIS A 52 -2.60 10.60 4.23
C HIS A 52 -2.97 9.37 3.42
N HIS A 53 -3.67 9.58 2.30
CA HIS A 53 -4.03 8.51 1.38
C HIS A 53 -3.16 8.56 0.14
N PHE A 54 -2.68 7.40 -0.29
CA PHE A 54 -1.87 7.22 -1.50
C PHE A 54 -2.54 6.20 -2.41
N HIS A 55 -2.42 6.41 -3.72
CA HIS A 55 -2.95 5.47 -4.70
C HIS A 55 -1.94 4.37 -4.98
N VAL A 56 -2.46 3.14 -5.10
CA VAL A 56 -1.69 1.95 -5.44
C VAL A 56 -2.31 1.32 -6.67
N THR A 57 -1.48 1.08 -7.68
CA THR A 57 -1.87 0.45 -8.94
C THR A 57 -1.10 -0.85 -9.14
N GLN A 58 -1.78 -1.85 -9.71
CA GLN A 58 -1.17 -3.09 -10.13
C GLN A 58 -0.42 -2.91 -11.45
N GLU A 59 0.87 -3.23 -11.44
CA GLU A 59 1.73 -3.29 -12.62
C GLU A 59 2.23 -4.74 -12.79
N GLY A 60 1.61 -5.50 -13.70
CA GLY A 60 1.88 -6.93 -13.83
C GLY A 60 1.37 -7.72 -12.61
N ASP A 61 2.25 -8.48 -11.97
CA ASP A 61 1.93 -9.28 -10.77
C ASP A 61 2.26 -8.54 -9.46
N GLN A 62 2.63 -7.25 -9.53
CA GLN A 62 3.06 -6.45 -8.38
C GLN A 62 2.22 -5.20 -8.24
N PHE A 63 2.14 -4.67 -7.02
CA PHE A 63 1.44 -3.44 -6.71
C PHE A 63 2.45 -2.36 -6.29
N PHE A 64 2.25 -1.15 -6.82
CA PHE A 64 3.11 -0.01 -6.53
C PHE A 64 2.27 1.21 -6.17
N VAL A 65 2.77 1.99 -5.21
CA VAL A 65 2.31 3.36 -5.04
C VAL A 65 2.56 4.12 -6.35
N ASP A 66 1.53 4.82 -6.80
CA ASP A 66 1.55 5.61 -8.04
C ASP A 66 2.74 6.56 -8.05
N GLN A 67 3.34 6.80 -9.23
CA GLN A 67 4.58 7.57 -9.33
C GLN A 67 4.46 8.99 -8.75
N ASP A 68 3.31 9.64 -8.94
CA ASP A 68 3.04 10.99 -8.44
C ASP A 68 2.99 11.06 -6.90
N ASP A 69 2.62 9.93 -6.26
CA ASP A 69 2.43 9.80 -4.82
C ASP A 69 3.64 9.16 -4.11
N ARG A 70 4.53 8.49 -4.87
CA ARG A 70 5.60 7.64 -4.35
C ARG A 70 6.66 8.40 -3.55
N ASP A 71 7.09 9.56 -4.02
CA ASP A 71 8.09 10.36 -3.30
C ASP A 71 7.55 10.86 -1.96
N ALA A 72 6.28 11.31 -1.95
CA ALA A 72 5.60 11.74 -0.73
C ALA A 72 5.40 10.56 0.23
N PHE A 73 4.96 9.42 -0.28
CA PHE A 73 4.82 8.18 0.49
C PHE A 73 6.13 7.77 1.14
N THR A 74 7.21 7.67 0.35
CA THR A 74 8.52 7.24 0.86
C THR A 74 9.05 8.23 1.90
N ALA A 75 8.93 9.54 1.66
CA ALA A 75 9.35 10.54 2.63
C ALA A 75 8.55 10.49 3.93
N MET A 76 7.24 10.21 3.88
CA MET A 76 6.41 10.12 5.08
C MET A 76 6.63 8.83 5.87
N VAL A 77 6.78 7.71 5.17
CA VAL A 77 6.78 6.37 5.78
C VAL A 77 8.19 5.89 6.16
N PHE A 78 9.22 6.39 5.48
CA PHE A 78 10.62 5.95 5.65
C PHE A 78 11.62 7.09 5.90
N GLY A 79 11.17 8.36 5.84
CA GLY A 79 12.02 9.55 6.02
C GLY A 79 12.35 9.91 7.46
#